data_AF-A0AAN7U3L9-F1
#
_entry.id   AF-A0AAN7U3L9-F1
#
_cell.length_a   1.000
_cell.length_b   1.000
_cell.length_c   1.000
_cell.angle_alpha   90.00
_cell.angle_beta   90.00
_cell.angle_gamma   90.00
#
_symmetry.space_group_name_H-M   'P 1'
#
loop_
_entity.id
_entity.type
_entity.pdbx_description
1 polymer ?
#
loop_
_entity_poly.entity_id
_entity_poly.type
_entity_poly.pdbx_seq_one_letter_code
_entity_poly.pdbx_strand_id
1 'polypeptide(L)'
;MIKYSNYHLLLLLLLFIFLNSLIVKSQDSNIIFVDYNTQKNYSAPDQCGEKESPCISLEDAGKRAILNSNIYSNSTISIIGDINGSTSASFGNLYDYCGALIITSINNDSLIDGSNSKTPFISIEEEQFKPCANKRYIVIKYLNFINWDQTIIKVNINHETNQTIIDPSKSLFFNIFYVNMTSLNSIFSIYPKNIGDILNLEATSISIGVGVLFEKLKSTSTLFVPNSTTDYLPPIYLVGAKISGLPTSIKDSNFTTTPFIYVNGAIISIFSSSTIINNNICSPFLMITSSTLDWGGSLAFNNSRFKTMVYISKNQQRSSIGKLTINNNDYLQTGGDCHNNKFLNNQFYNDSLIVIKDTINSSFDSFYIIPSKPTPIHISLLNNDRITISNVQGDNCHFNITNSSVQFDYDLTMKHSVITGSNSTMYLTKNDTMCSCPGCIYIYGNQPAITQDCSAPTQTPTDLNMTNKPTLTPSSSSSSSPTKSNSVRNIIVIIVILGSASIASLVLFSFIYKRYKNKKYILNSISSSNTSSEDGDLAGAAADNDVSPNLEATTPFEDDDCAQLEQI
;
A
#
# COMPACT_ATOMS: atom_id res chain seq x y z
N MET A 1 28.12 13.88 -30.96
CA MET A 1 28.23 14.52 -29.63
C MET A 1 26.90 14.33 -28.91
N ILE A 2 26.69 13.17 -28.30
CA ILE A 2 25.40 12.78 -27.74
C ILE A 2 25.42 13.09 -26.24
N LYS A 3 24.61 14.07 -25.82
CA LYS A 3 24.30 14.36 -24.41
C LYS A 3 23.43 13.24 -23.83
N TYR A 4 24.00 12.06 -23.58
CA TYR A 4 23.33 11.05 -22.75
C TYR A 4 23.49 11.43 -21.27
N SER A 5 22.55 12.27 -20.84
CA SER A 5 21.85 12.27 -19.55
C SER A 5 22.62 11.82 -18.30
N ASN A 6 23.17 12.80 -17.57
CA ASN A 6 23.62 12.70 -16.17
C ASN A 6 22.55 12.09 -15.24
N TYR A 7 21.27 12.07 -15.64
CA TYR A 7 20.16 11.49 -14.88
C TYR A 7 20.24 9.97 -14.76
N HIS A 8 20.65 9.25 -15.82
CA HIS A 8 20.79 7.79 -15.73
C HIS A 8 21.97 7.38 -14.88
N LEU A 9 23.08 8.14 -14.95
CA LEU A 9 24.24 7.94 -14.09
C LEU A 9 23.90 8.23 -12.63
N LEU A 10 23.15 9.30 -12.36
CA LEU A 10 22.65 9.63 -11.02
C LEU A 10 21.69 8.55 -10.49
N LEU A 11 20.77 8.04 -11.32
CA LEU A 11 19.87 6.96 -10.94
C LEU A 11 20.63 5.66 -10.64
N LEU A 12 21.63 5.32 -11.45
CA LEU A 12 22.51 4.17 -11.22
C LEU A 12 23.36 4.34 -9.96
N LEU A 13 23.87 5.56 -9.70
CA LEU A 13 24.62 5.89 -8.50
C LEU A 13 23.73 5.80 -7.26
N LEU A 14 22.51 6.33 -7.32
CA LEU A 14 21.53 6.23 -6.24
C LEU A 14 21.09 4.79 -6.00
N LEU A 15 20.88 4.01 -7.06
CA LEU A 15 20.60 2.58 -6.96
C LEU A 15 21.79 1.82 -6.36
N PHE A 16 23.02 2.19 -6.74
CA PHE A 16 24.24 1.59 -6.20
C PHE A 16 24.43 1.97 -4.73
N ILE A 17 24.17 3.21 -4.33
CA ILE A 17 24.18 3.66 -2.93
C ILE A 17 23.06 2.98 -2.14
N PHE A 18 21.87 2.81 -2.71
CA PHE A 18 20.75 2.10 -2.10
C PHE A 18 21.06 0.60 -1.90
N LEU A 19 21.62 -0.06 -2.92
CA LEU A 19 22.04 -1.45 -2.85
C LEU A 19 23.21 -1.65 -1.88
N ASN A 20 24.17 -0.72 -1.83
CA ASN A 20 25.27 -0.79 -0.87
C ASN A 20 24.83 -0.44 0.56
N SER A 21 23.86 0.47 0.75
CA SER A 21 23.29 0.72 2.09
C SER A 21 22.44 -0.44 2.60
N LEU A 22 21.84 -1.24 1.70
CA LEU A 22 21.22 -2.52 2.04
C LEU A 22 22.26 -3.60 2.44
N ILE A 23 23.48 -3.55 1.88
CA ILE A 23 24.54 -4.54 2.12
C ILE A 23 25.44 -4.15 3.32
N VAL A 24 25.62 -2.86 3.62
CA VAL A 24 26.54 -2.37 4.67
C VAL A 24 25.88 -2.26 6.05
N LYS A 25 24.56 -2.45 6.18
CA LYS A 25 23.88 -2.54 7.49
C LYS A 25 23.74 -3.97 8.05
N SER A 26 24.30 -4.99 7.41
CA SER A 26 24.09 -6.39 7.81
C SER A 26 25.13 -6.96 8.79
N GLN A 27 26.00 -6.15 9.40
CA GLN A 27 27.04 -6.68 10.29
C GLN A 27 26.61 -6.81 11.77
N ASP A 28 25.48 -6.22 12.19
CA ASP A 28 24.94 -6.34 13.56
C ASP A 28 23.48 -6.83 13.60
N SER A 29 23.00 -7.57 12.59
CA SER A 29 21.64 -8.13 12.63
C SER A 29 21.63 -9.42 13.44
N ASN A 30 21.02 -9.37 14.63
CA ASN A 30 20.73 -10.58 15.40
C ASN A 30 19.60 -11.35 14.71
N ILE A 31 19.87 -12.58 14.26
CA ILE A 31 18.90 -13.44 13.57
C ILE A 31 18.32 -14.44 14.57
N ILE A 32 17.00 -14.47 14.67
CA ILE A 32 16.22 -15.38 15.52
C ILE A 32 15.47 -16.35 14.60
N PHE A 33 15.79 -17.64 14.69
CA PHE A 33 15.12 -18.68 13.92
C PHE A 33 13.88 -19.21 14.64
N VAL A 34 12.82 -19.48 13.87
CA VAL A 34 11.56 -20.06 14.37
C VAL A 34 11.18 -21.27 13.54
N ASP A 35 10.92 -22.41 14.17
CA ASP A 35 10.51 -23.65 13.49
C ASP A 35 9.50 -24.43 14.34
N TYR A 36 8.24 -24.47 13.88
CA TYR A 36 7.14 -25.18 14.54
C TYR A 36 7.24 -26.71 14.42
N ASN A 37 8.13 -27.22 13.56
CA ASN A 37 8.29 -28.66 13.31
C ASN A 37 9.35 -29.30 14.21
N THR A 38 9.97 -28.53 15.11
CA THR A 38 10.99 -29.02 16.04
C THR A 38 10.41 -29.21 17.44
N GLN A 39 11.02 -30.12 18.21
CA GLN A 39 10.65 -30.31 19.61
C GLN A 39 11.31 -29.24 20.48
N LYS A 40 10.55 -28.73 21.46
CA LYS A 40 11.06 -27.75 22.43
C LYS A 40 12.25 -28.32 23.19
N ASN A 41 13.41 -27.68 23.08
CA ASN A 41 14.64 -28.05 23.78
C ASN A 41 15.18 -26.95 24.71
N TYR A 42 14.38 -25.91 24.97
CA TYR A 42 14.73 -24.78 25.83
C TYR A 42 13.69 -24.56 26.92
N SER A 43 14.11 -23.93 28.03
CA SER A 43 13.23 -23.65 29.18
C SER A 43 12.69 -22.21 29.18
N ALA A 44 13.43 -21.27 28.60
CA ALA A 44 13.09 -19.85 28.56
C ALA A 44 13.35 -19.23 27.17
N PRO A 45 12.67 -18.12 26.80
CA PRO A 45 12.78 -17.52 25.46
C PRO A 45 14.19 -17.01 25.10
N ASP A 46 15.02 -16.68 26.09
CA ASP A 46 16.41 -16.26 25.91
C ASP A 46 17.36 -17.40 25.52
N GLN A 47 16.88 -18.65 25.57
CA GLN A 47 17.61 -19.85 25.23
C GLN A 47 17.25 -20.41 23.85
N CYS A 48 16.42 -19.71 23.07
CA CYS A 48 16.06 -20.09 21.71
C CYS A 48 16.45 -19.02 20.69
N GLY A 49 16.33 -19.39 19.41
CA GLY A 49 16.51 -18.49 18.27
C GLY A 49 17.80 -18.74 17.49
N GLU A 50 18.65 -19.66 17.95
CA GLU A 50 19.78 -20.14 17.17
C GLU A 50 19.30 -21.14 16.10
N LYS A 51 20.11 -21.40 15.08
CA LYS A 51 19.71 -22.31 14.00
C LYS A 51 19.60 -23.76 14.50
N GLU A 52 20.46 -24.12 15.45
CA GLU A 52 20.53 -25.43 16.10
C GLU A 52 19.48 -25.58 17.22
N SER A 53 18.98 -24.47 17.76
CA SER A 53 17.90 -24.41 18.75
C SER A 53 16.91 -23.29 18.38
N PRO A 54 16.08 -23.50 17.34
CA PRO A 54 15.11 -22.50 16.93
C PRO A 54 14.01 -22.35 17.98
N CYS A 55 13.40 -21.17 18.04
CA CYS A 55 12.19 -21.02 18.85
C CYS A 55 11.06 -21.85 18.21
N ILE A 56 10.27 -22.55 19.03
CA ILE A 56 9.17 -23.40 18.55
C ILE A 56 7.84 -22.66 18.45
N SER A 57 7.84 -21.36 18.74
CA SER A 57 6.67 -20.50 18.65
C SER A 57 7.08 -19.08 18.25
N LEU A 58 6.17 -18.37 17.57
CA LEU A 58 6.35 -16.95 17.27
C LEU A 58 6.36 -16.11 18.56
N GLU A 59 5.62 -16.51 19.59
CA GLU A 59 5.57 -15.79 20.86
C GLU A 59 6.93 -15.80 21.57
N ASP A 60 7.60 -16.96 21.62
CA ASP A 60 8.94 -17.08 22.20
C ASP A 60 9.95 -16.27 21.38
N ALA A 61 9.84 -16.28 20.05
CA ALA A 61 10.68 -15.47 19.17
C ALA A 61 10.47 -13.96 19.38
N GLY A 62 9.23 -13.53 19.60
CA GLY A 62 8.88 -12.14 19.95
C GLY A 62 9.50 -11.71 21.28
N LYS A 63 9.37 -12.55 22.31
CA LYS A 63 10.01 -12.31 23.63
C LYS A 63 11.53 -12.24 23.51
N ARG A 64 12.14 -13.14 22.73
CA ARG A 64 13.58 -13.12 22.44
C ARG A 64 13.98 -11.82 21.73
N ALA A 65 13.21 -11.35 20.74
CA ALA A 65 13.47 -10.09 20.06
C ALA A 65 13.41 -8.89 21.01
N ILE A 66 12.44 -8.84 21.93
CA ILE A 66 12.35 -7.80 22.95
C ILE A 66 13.60 -7.79 23.83
N LEU A 67 14.03 -8.96 24.33
CA LEU A 67 15.23 -9.08 25.14
C LEU A 67 16.47 -8.59 24.38
N ASN A 68 16.59 -8.98 23.11
CA ASN A 68 17.70 -8.61 22.25
C ASN A 68 17.68 -7.11 21.90
N SER A 69 16.53 -6.44 21.91
CA SER A 69 16.41 -5.01 21.57
C SER A 69 17.14 -4.07 22.53
N ASN A 70 17.46 -4.54 23.75
CA ASN A 70 18.29 -3.80 24.70
C ASN A 70 19.78 -3.78 24.30
N ILE A 71 20.20 -4.72 23.45
CA ILE A 71 21.60 -4.93 23.05
C ILE A 71 21.78 -4.53 21.59
N TYR A 72 20.83 -4.90 20.73
CA TYR A 72 20.86 -4.68 19.29
C TYR A 72 19.72 -3.78 18.88
N SER A 73 20.03 -2.72 18.11
CA SER A 73 19.00 -1.86 17.53
C SER A 73 18.21 -2.52 16.40
N ASN A 74 18.72 -3.62 15.82
CA ASN A 74 18.12 -4.31 14.69
C ASN A 74 18.09 -5.83 14.93
N SER A 75 16.92 -6.45 14.75
CA SER A 75 16.75 -7.91 14.82
C SER A 75 16.01 -8.42 13.59
N THR A 76 16.29 -9.65 13.19
CA THR A 76 15.57 -10.36 12.13
C THR A 76 14.99 -11.66 12.69
N ILE A 77 13.70 -11.90 12.51
CA ILE A 77 13.04 -13.17 12.80
C ILE A 77 12.84 -13.90 11.48
N SER A 78 13.44 -15.08 11.38
CA SER A 78 13.39 -15.95 10.21
C SER A 78 12.54 -17.18 10.48
N ILE A 79 11.39 -17.27 9.83
CA ILE A 79 10.46 -18.41 9.94
C ILE A 79 10.91 -19.53 9.00
N ILE A 80 11.07 -20.73 9.56
CA ILE A 80 11.46 -21.97 8.89
C ILE A 80 10.20 -22.79 8.64
N GLY A 81 9.92 -23.05 7.37
CA GLY A 81 8.76 -23.85 6.96
C GLY A 81 7.43 -23.16 7.21
N ASP A 82 6.36 -23.96 7.18
CA ASP A 82 4.98 -23.52 7.32
C ASP A 82 4.49 -23.67 8.77
N ILE A 83 3.58 -22.77 9.16
CA ILE A 83 2.82 -22.87 10.39
C ILE A 83 1.41 -23.34 10.02
N ASN A 84 1.12 -24.61 10.27
CA ASN A 84 -0.07 -25.31 9.79
C ASN A 84 -1.36 -25.05 10.60
N GLY A 85 -1.36 -24.03 11.47
CA GLY A 85 -2.52 -23.65 12.26
C GLY A 85 -2.85 -24.60 13.40
N SER A 86 -2.05 -25.63 13.71
CA SER A 86 -2.27 -26.51 14.87
C SER A 86 -2.12 -25.79 16.22
N THR A 87 -1.34 -24.71 16.25
CA THR A 87 -1.11 -23.85 17.41
C THR A 87 -1.28 -22.38 17.01
N SER A 88 -1.46 -21.51 18.00
CA SER A 88 -1.61 -20.07 17.76
C SER A 88 -0.34 -19.51 17.11
N ALA A 89 -0.53 -18.77 16.02
CA ALA A 89 0.54 -18.05 15.33
C ALA A 89 0.50 -16.58 15.77
N SER A 90 1.25 -16.18 16.80
CA SER A 90 1.25 -14.79 17.27
C SER A 90 2.57 -14.45 17.91
N PHE A 91 3.08 -13.25 17.63
CA PHE A 91 4.21 -12.66 18.36
C PHE A 91 3.80 -12.07 19.72
N GLY A 92 2.49 -11.95 19.98
CA GLY A 92 1.98 -11.25 21.15
C GLY A 92 2.21 -9.73 21.09
N ASN A 93 2.31 -9.12 22.27
CA ASN A 93 2.51 -7.68 22.42
C ASN A 93 4.00 -7.33 22.28
N LEU A 94 4.37 -6.67 21.18
CA LEU A 94 5.72 -6.21 20.90
C LEU A 94 5.96 -4.75 21.31
N TYR A 95 5.10 -4.15 22.13
CA TYR A 95 5.25 -2.75 22.60
C TYR A 95 6.64 -2.46 23.19
N ASP A 96 7.20 -3.43 23.89
CA ASP A 96 8.51 -3.31 24.55
C ASP A 96 9.71 -3.41 23.61
N TYR A 97 9.51 -3.81 22.35
CA TYR A 97 10.57 -3.87 21.37
C TYR A 97 11.02 -2.46 20.97
N CYS A 98 12.33 -2.20 20.96
CA CYS A 98 12.90 -0.91 20.62
C CYS A 98 13.92 -1.01 19.46
N GLY A 99 13.57 -0.53 18.27
CA GLY A 99 14.45 -0.55 17.09
C GLY A 99 13.79 -1.08 15.82
N ALA A 100 14.57 -1.66 14.91
CA ALA A 100 14.08 -2.23 13.66
C ALA A 100 13.95 -3.76 13.72
N LEU A 101 12.75 -4.30 13.51
CA LEU A 101 12.47 -5.74 13.47
C LEU A 101 12.09 -6.15 12.04
N ILE A 102 12.78 -7.12 11.48
CA ILE A 102 12.44 -7.71 10.18
C ILE A 102 11.88 -9.11 10.41
N ILE A 103 10.66 -9.37 9.96
CA ILE A 103 9.99 -10.67 10.04
C ILE A 103 9.89 -11.22 8.62
N THR A 104 10.48 -12.38 8.38
CA THR A 104 10.63 -12.95 7.04
C THR A 104 10.54 -14.48 7.05
N SER A 105 10.15 -15.07 5.92
CA SER A 105 10.41 -16.48 5.64
C SER A 105 11.83 -16.70 5.13
N ILE A 106 12.42 -17.85 5.41
CA ILE A 106 13.65 -18.32 4.75
C ILE A 106 13.37 -18.79 3.31
N ASN A 107 12.22 -19.42 3.07
CA ASN A 107 11.87 -20.00 1.77
C ASN A 107 11.24 -18.98 0.81
N ASN A 108 10.99 -17.77 1.30
CA ASN A 108 10.32 -16.65 0.63
C ASN A 108 8.81 -16.85 0.36
N ASP A 109 8.16 -17.80 1.02
CA ASP A 109 6.75 -18.12 0.80
C ASP A 109 6.09 -18.91 1.96
N SER A 110 6.66 -18.89 3.17
CA SER A 110 6.09 -19.62 4.32
C SER A 110 4.61 -19.31 4.52
N LEU A 111 3.82 -20.37 4.59
CA LEU A 111 2.41 -20.31 4.93
C LEU A 111 2.23 -20.14 6.44
N ILE A 112 1.42 -19.16 6.83
CA ILE A 112 1.06 -18.88 8.23
C ILE A 112 -0.46 -19.02 8.35
N ASP A 113 -0.92 -20.18 8.82
CA ASP A 113 -2.33 -20.46 9.06
C ASP A 113 -2.74 -19.99 10.46
N GLY A 114 -3.71 -19.07 10.49
CA GLY A 114 -4.25 -18.43 11.70
C GLY A 114 -5.48 -19.08 12.30
N SER A 115 -5.89 -20.26 11.83
CA SER A 115 -7.17 -20.88 12.20
C SER A 115 -7.35 -21.10 13.71
N ASN A 116 -6.26 -21.34 14.45
CA ASN A 116 -6.27 -21.43 15.92
C ASN A 116 -5.76 -20.17 16.64
N SER A 117 -5.45 -19.09 15.91
CA SER A 117 -5.00 -17.82 16.50
C SER A 117 -6.19 -17.05 17.09
N LYS A 118 -6.18 -16.89 18.41
CA LYS A 118 -7.18 -16.10 19.15
C LYS A 118 -6.76 -14.65 19.37
N THR A 119 -5.54 -14.30 18.97
CA THR A 119 -4.95 -12.98 19.12
C THR A 119 -4.47 -12.46 17.76
N PRO A 120 -4.15 -11.16 17.67
CA PRO A 120 -3.46 -10.63 16.50
C PRO A 120 -2.12 -11.32 16.22
N PHE A 121 -1.68 -11.30 14.97
CA PHE A 121 -0.33 -11.77 14.62
C PHE A 121 0.73 -10.90 15.32
N ILE A 122 0.53 -9.58 15.31
CA ILE A 122 1.31 -8.60 16.08
C ILE A 122 0.35 -7.67 16.81
N SER A 123 0.56 -7.46 18.10
CA SER A 123 -0.03 -6.35 18.84
C SER A 123 1.04 -5.39 19.35
N ILE A 124 0.73 -4.11 19.35
CA ILE A 124 1.52 -3.04 19.98
C ILE A 124 0.55 -2.30 20.90
N GLU A 125 0.50 -2.71 22.15
CA GLU A 125 -0.47 -2.19 23.13
C GLU A 125 0.28 -1.68 24.36
N GLU A 126 0.07 -0.40 24.68
CA GLU A 126 0.75 0.27 25.79
C GLU A 126 -0.01 0.01 27.09
N GLU A 127 0.47 -0.84 27.98
CA GLU A 127 -0.10 -0.95 29.33
C GLU A 127 0.44 0.13 30.26
N GLN A 128 1.74 0.37 30.17
CA GLN A 128 2.48 1.40 30.89
C GLN A 128 3.48 2.04 29.94
N PHE A 129 3.68 3.35 30.05
CA PHE A 129 4.64 4.07 29.22
C PHE A 129 6.06 3.52 29.42
N LYS A 130 6.72 3.17 28.30
CA LYS A 130 8.11 2.70 28.31
C LYS A 130 8.96 3.53 27.34
N PRO A 131 10.04 4.18 27.81
CA PRO A 131 10.91 4.95 26.94
C PRO A 131 11.63 4.02 25.97
N CYS A 132 11.86 4.51 24.76
CA CYS A 132 12.59 3.80 23.73
C CYS A 132 13.41 4.82 22.94
N ALA A 133 14.73 4.60 22.88
CA ALA A 133 15.68 5.52 22.28
C ALA A 133 15.59 5.54 20.75
N ASN A 134 15.05 4.48 20.14
CA ASN A 134 14.95 4.30 18.71
C ASN A 134 13.49 4.29 18.26
N LYS A 135 13.22 4.70 17.02
CA LYS A 135 11.88 4.52 16.45
C LYS A 135 11.60 3.03 16.28
N ARG A 136 10.38 2.58 16.54
CA ARG A 136 9.98 1.20 16.27
C ARG A 136 9.68 1.05 14.79
N TYR A 137 10.42 0.18 14.13
CA TYR A 137 10.28 -0.09 12.70
C TYR A 137 10.09 -1.58 12.47
N ILE A 138 8.91 -1.99 12.05
CA ILE A 138 8.56 -3.41 11.86
C ILE A 138 8.35 -3.66 10.38
N VAL A 139 9.10 -4.62 9.83
CA VAL A 139 9.03 -5.03 8.44
C VAL A 139 8.50 -6.45 8.36
N ILE A 140 7.49 -6.69 7.52
CA ILE A 140 6.96 -8.02 7.25
C ILE A 140 7.12 -8.30 5.76
N LYS A 141 7.77 -9.41 5.42
CA LYS A 141 8.01 -9.79 4.03
C LYS A 141 8.01 -11.28 3.79
N TYR A 142 7.62 -11.67 2.57
CA TYR A 142 7.69 -13.05 2.09
C TYR A 142 6.91 -14.05 2.96
N LEU A 143 5.71 -13.68 3.39
CA LEU A 143 4.81 -14.53 4.18
C LEU A 143 3.45 -14.64 3.48
N ASN A 144 2.79 -15.78 3.67
CA ASN A 144 1.46 -16.06 3.16
C ASN A 144 0.50 -16.32 4.33
N PHE A 145 -0.33 -15.33 4.68
CA PHE A 145 -1.32 -15.47 5.75
C PHE A 145 -2.61 -16.09 5.23
N ILE A 146 -3.12 -17.11 5.93
CA ILE A 146 -4.42 -17.73 5.63
C ILE A 146 -5.28 -17.89 6.89
N ASN A 147 -6.60 -17.92 6.71
CA ASN A 147 -7.58 -18.35 7.71
C ASN A 147 -7.49 -17.58 9.06
N TRP A 148 -7.49 -16.25 9.02
CA TRP A 148 -7.36 -15.43 10.23
C TRP A 148 -8.63 -14.64 10.52
N ASP A 149 -9.27 -14.98 11.63
CA ASP A 149 -10.47 -14.26 12.07
C ASP A 149 -10.17 -13.00 12.89
N GLN A 150 -9.00 -12.95 13.53
CA GLN A 150 -8.47 -11.78 14.25
C GLN A 150 -7.79 -10.76 13.30
N THR A 151 -7.48 -9.57 13.81
CA THR A 151 -6.67 -8.59 13.07
C THR A 151 -5.21 -9.04 12.96
N ILE A 152 -4.56 -8.89 11.80
CA ILE A 152 -3.12 -9.21 11.67
C ILE A 152 -2.25 -8.26 12.51
N ILE A 153 -2.39 -6.94 12.34
CA ILE A 153 -1.65 -5.91 13.09
C ILE A 153 -2.62 -5.03 13.87
N LYS A 154 -2.46 -5.01 15.19
CA LYS A 154 -3.21 -4.15 16.11
C LYS A 154 -2.29 -3.16 16.81
N VAL A 155 -2.63 -1.88 16.80
CA VAL A 155 -1.90 -0.83 17.51
C VAL A 155 -2.87 -0.04 18.38
N ASN A 156 -2.55 0.05 19.67
CA ASN A 156 -3.32 0.76 20.68
C ASN A 156 -2.40 1.36 21.75
N ILE A 157 -1.79 2.50 21.42
CA ILE A 157 -0.84 3.23 22.27
C ILE A 157 -1.24 4.70 22.40
N ASN A 158 -0.61 5.45 23.29
CA ASN A 158 -0.67 6.91 23.24
C ASN A 158 0.18 7.40 22.07
N HIS A 159 -0.47 8.00 21.07
CA HIS A 159 0.22 8.51 19.88
C HIS A 159 0.95 9.82 20.20
N GLU A 160 1.96 10.15 19.41
CA GLU A 160 2.66 11.43 19.48
C GLU A 160 1.68 12.59 19.22
N THR A 161 1.74 13.63 20.05
CA THR A 161 0.93 14.84 19.96
C THR A 161 1.77 16.07 19.61
N ASN A 162 3.09 16.01 19.80
CA ASN A 162 3.98 17.08 19.40
C ASN A 162 4.12 17.09 17.87
N GLN A 163 3.60 18.14 17.23
CA GLN A 163 3.60 18.28 15.77
C GLN A 163 4.96 18.65 15.17
N THR A 164 5.93 19.11 15.98
CA THR A 164 7.23 19.60 15.47
C THR A 164 8.39 18.65 15.76
N ILE A 165 8.33 17.92 16.87
CA ILE A 165 9.38 16.97 17.28
C ILE A 165 8.72 15.62 17.52
N ILE A 166 9.32 14.57 16.96
CA ILE A 166 8.83 13.20 17.06
C ILE A 166 9.64 12.46 18.15
N ASP A 167 9.00 12.10 19.26
CA ASP A 167 9.55 11.21 20.27
C ASP A 167 9.69 9.79 19.68
N PRO A 168 10.92 9.24 19.60
CA PRO A 168 11.14 7.88 19.12
C PRO A 168 10.32 6.83 19.89
N SER A 169 10.03 7.07 21.17
CA SER A 169 9.28 6.14 22.03
C SER A 169 7.79 6.07 21.70
N LYS A 170 7.25 7.05 20.98
CA LYS A 170 5.85 7.09 20.50
C LYS A 170 5.74 6.86 18.99
N SER A 171 6.86 6.55 18.35
CA SER A 171 6.97 6.38 16.91
C SER A 171 6.92 4.93 16.48
N LEU A 172 6.10 4.63 15.48
CA LEU A 172 5.87 3.28 15.00
C LEU A 172 5.67 3.26 13.48
N PHE A 173 6.46 2.43 12.80
CA PHE A 173 6.47 2.31 11.36
C PHE A 173 6.29 0.84 10.98
N PHE A 174 5.27 0.53 10.18
CA PHE A 174 5.07 -0.80 9.61
C PHE A 174 5.31 -0.79 8.11
N ASN A 175 6.15 -1.68 7.60
CA ASN A 175 6.33 -1.87 6.16
C ASN A 175 6.02 -3.31 5.78
N ILE A 176 5.14 -3.51 4.79
CA ILE A 176 4.73 -4.83 4.30
C ILE A 176 5.01 -4.94 2.80
N PHE A 177 5.69 -5.98 2.35
CA PHE A 177 5.98 -6.20 0.93
C PHE A 177 6.16 -7.68 0.61
N TYR A 178 5.73 -8.11 -0.59
CA TYR A 178 5.69 -9.52 -0.99
C TYR A 178 4.97 -10.41 0.03
N VAL A 179 3.75 -10.03 0.40
CA VAL A 179 2.93 -10.77 1.38
C VAL A 179 1.57 -11.08 0.77
N ASN A 180 1.16 -12.34 0.87
CA ASN A 180 -0.19 -12.74 0.48
C ASN A 180 -1.08 -12.84 1.72
N MET A 181 -2.32 -12.41 1.59
CA MET A 181 -3.29 -12.33 2.67
C MET A 181 -4.62 -12.86 2.14
N THR A 182 -4.93 -14.11 2.52
CA THR A 182 -6.05 -14.85 1.96
C THR A 182 -7.02 -15.27 3.06
N SER A 183 -8.34 -15.12 2.82
CA SER A 183 -9.36 -15.54 3.79
C SER A 183 -9.21 -14.88 5.17
N LEU A 184 -8.96 -13.57 5.20
CA LEU A 184 -8.86 -12.78 6.44
C LEU A 184 -10.07 -11.85 6.60
N ASN A 185 -10.35 -11.47 7.85
CA ASN A 185 -11.41 -10.52 8.17
C ASN A 185 -10.88 -9.10 8.45
N SER A 186 -9.73 -9.01 9.12
CA SER A 186 -9.11 -7.75 9.53
C SER A 186 -7.59 -7.81 9.38
N ILE A 187 -6.99 -6.75 8.84
CA ILE A 187 -5.56 -6.67 8.54
C ILE A 187 -4.91 -5.65 9.46
N PHE A 188 -5.42 -4.41 9.48
CA PHE A 188 -4.91 -3.34 10.32
C PHE A 188 -6.01 -2.78 11.20
N SER A 189 -5.71 -2.65 12.49
CA SER A 189 -6.52 -1.91 13.46
C SER A 189 -5.62 -0.98 14.24
N ILE A 190 -5.55 0.28 13.83
CA ILE A 190 -4.77 1.32 14.50
C ILE A 190 -5.73 2.33 15.11
N TYR A 191 -5.63 2.51 16.43
CA TYR A 191 -6.39 3.51 17.14
C TYR A 191 -5.62 4.01 18.38
N PRO A 192 -5.52 5.32 18.58
CA PRO A 192 -4.82 5.89 19.72
C PRO A 192 -5.63 5.73 21.00
N LYS A 193 -4.94 5.60 22.14
CA LYS A 193 -5.57 5.69 23.47
C LYS A 193 -6.00 7.11 23.82
N ASN A 194 -5.22 8.10 23.41
CA ASN A 194 -5.45 9.51 23.65
C ASN A 194 -6.38 10.13 22.58
N ILE A 195 -7.64 9.69 22.61
CA ILE A 195 -8.69 10.13 21.67
C ILE A 195 -9.02 11.62 21.90
N GLY A 196 -9.10 12.39 20.82
CA GLY A 196 -9.47 13.81 20.84
C GLY A 196 -8.28 14.77 20.81
N ASP A 197 -7.07 14.26 21.01
CA ASP A 197 -5.85 15.05 20.86
C ASP A 197 -5.53 15.36 19.40
N ILE A 198 -4.76 16.43 19.19
CA ILE A 198 -4.14 16.73 17.89
C ILE A 198 -2.90 15.85 17.77
N LEU A 199 -2.95 14.90 16.84
CA LEU A 199 -1.92 13.87 16.67
C LEU A 199 -0.89 14.27 15.62
N ASN A 200 0.36 13.86 15.84
CA ASN A 200 1.40 13.87 14.81
C ASN A 200 1.23 12.64 13.91
N LEU A 201 0.59 12.86 12.75
CA LEU A 201 0.19 11.79 11.84
C LEU A 201 1.38 11.07 11.17
N GLU A 202 2.57 11.65 11.20
CA GLU A 202 3.80 11.04 10.66
C GLU A 202 4.50 10.11 11.66
N ALA A 203 4.15 10.18 12.96
CA ALA A 203 4.79 9.37 14.00
C ALA A 203 4.35 7.90 13.94
N THR A 204 3.10 7.63 13.54
CA THR A 204 2.59 6.27 13.28
C THR A 204 2.27 6.12 11.81
N SER A 205 3.01 5.26 11.10
CA SER A 205 2.77 5.05 9.67
C SER A 205 2.82 3.59 9.23
N ILE A 206 2.03 3.29 8.20
CA ILE A 206 1.99 2.00 7.51
C ILE A 206 2.36 2.22 6.05
N SER A 207 3.27 1.40 5.53
CA SER A 207 3.56 1.30 4.11
C SER A 207 3.19 -0.07 3.57
N ILE A 208 2.26 -0.09 2.61
CA ILE A 208 1.94 -1.26 1.81
C ILE A 208 2.74 -1.16 0.50
N GLY A 209 3.76 -1.99 0.40
CA GLY A 209 4.71 -2.01 -0.70
C GLY A 209 4.32 -2.96 -1.84
N VAL A 210 5.29 -3.18 -2.72
CA VAL A 210 5.14 -4.03 -3.91
C VAL A 210 4.88 -5.49 -3.52
N GLY A 211 4.06 -6.18 -4.30
CA GLY A 211 3.85 -7.62 -4.18
C GLY A 211 2.95 -8.03 -3.03
N VAL A 212 2.22 -7.09 -2.41
CA VAL A 212 1.18 -7.42 -1.44
C VAL A 212 -0.12 -7.77 -2.17
N LEU A 213 -0.70 -8.94 -1.88
CA LEU A 213 -1.91 -9.47 -2.54
C LEU A 213 -2.96 -9.84 -1.51
N PHE A 214 -4.20 -9.40 -1.74
CA PHE A 214 -5.35 -9.71 -0.90
C PHE A 214 -6.35 -10.59 -1.67
N GLU A 215 -6.79 -11.69 -1.09
CA GLU A 215 -7.70 -12.64 -1.75
C GLU A 215 -8.77 -13.17 -0.79
N LYS A 216 -10.02 -13.35 -1.25
CA LYS A 216 -11.10 -13.99 -0.47
C LYS A 216 -11.33 -13.35 0.91
N LEU A 217 -11.08 -12.05 1.03
CA LEU A 217 -11.32 -11.34 2.27
C LEU A 217 -12.83 -11.16 2.49
N LYS A 218 -13.26 -11.08 3.75
CA LYS A 218 -14.67 -10.89 4.11
C LYS A 218 -14.85 -9.91 5.26
N SER A 219 -16.02 -9.28 5.36
CA SER A 219 -16.36 -8.50 6.57
C SER A 219 -16.35 -9.40 7.81
N THR A 220 -15.78 -8.91 8.90
CA THR A 220 -15.87 -9.59 10.21
C THR A 220 -17.31 -9.59 10.72
N SER A 221 -17.67 -10.62 11.47
CA SER A 221 -18.93 -10.73 12.22
C SER A 221 -18.71 -10.78 13.74
N THR A 222 -17.47 -10.65 14.19
CA THR A 222 -17.07 -10.87 15.60
C THR A 222 -16.24 -9.73 16.18
N LEU A 223 -15.50 -8.99 15.36
CA LEU A 223 -14.68 -7.88 15.81
C LEU A 223 -15.43 -6.57 15.64
N PHE A 224 -15.62 -5.83 16.73
CA PHE A 224 -16.20 -4.50 16.68
C PHE A 224 -15.12 -3.43 16.54
N VAL A 225 -15.49 -2.31 15.92
CA VAL A 225 -14.69 -1.08 15.95
C VAL A 225 -14.50 -0.64 17.41
N PRO A 226 -13.32 -0.10 17.80
CA PRO A 226 -13.13 0.47 19.14
C PRO A 226 -14.24 1.45 19.52
N ASN A 227 -14.79 1.28 20.72
CA ASN A 227 -15.91 2.08 21.27
C ASN A 227 -17.24 1.97 20.50
N SER A 228 -17.41 0.98 19.61
CA SER A 228 -18.70 0.65 18.99
C SER A 228 -19.17 -0.73 19.44
N THR A 229 -20.49 -0.88 19.60
CA THR A 229 -21.15 -2.18 19.81
C THR A 229 -22.01 -2.58 18.61
N THR A 230 -22.03 -1.77 17.55
CA THR A 230 -22.92 -1.95 16.40
C THR A 230 -22.18 -2.06 15.07
N ASP A 231 -20.97 -1.48 14.99
CA ASP A 231 -20.19 -1.42 13.77
C ASP A 231 -19.02 -2.41 13.85
N TYR A 232 -18.98 -3.32 12.90
CA TYR A 232 -17.90 -4.30 12.77
C TYR A 232 -16.63 -3.67 12.21
N LEU A 233 -15.48 -4.19 12.63
CA LEU A 233 -14.17 -3.71 12.24
C LEU A 233 -13.91 -3.98 10.74
N PRO A 234 -13.57 -2.97 9.93
CA PRO A 234 -13.21 -3.18 8.54
C PRO A 234 -11.83 -3.86 8.41
N PRO A 235 -11.48 -4.36 7.21
CA PRO A 235 -10.15 -4.90 6.93
C PRO A 235 -9.01 -3.94 7.28
N ILE A 236 -9.20 -2.65 6.97
CA ILE A 236 -8.25 -1.59 7.31
C ILE A 236 -8.99 -0.51 8.10
N TYR A 237 -8.67 -0.39 9.38
CA TYR A 237 -9.21 0.60 10.30
C TYR A 237 -8.08 1.47 10.84
N LEU A 238 -8.06 2.76 10.51
CA LEU A 238 -6.99 3.67 10.90
C LEU A 238 -7.54 4.95 11.53
N VAL A 239 -7.07 5.25 12.75
CA VAL A 239 -7.32 6.52 13.41
C VAL A 239 -5.98 7.15 13.81
N GLY A 240 -5.73 8.40 13.45
CA GLY A 240 -4.55 9.12 13.94
C GLY A 240 -3.21 8.62 13.40
N ALA A 241 -3.17 8.13 12.16
CA ALA A 241 -2.00 7.52 11.54
C ALA A 241 -1.88 7.86 10.05
N LYS A 242 -0.74 7.55 9.46
CA LYS A 242 -0.51 7.64 8.02
C LYS A 242 -0.51 6.25 7.37
N ILE A 243 -1.15 6.11 6.22
CA ILE A 243 -1.01 4.94 5.35
C ILE A 243 -0.51 5.37 3.97
N SER A 244 0.52 4.70 3.50
CA SER A 244 1.04 4.87 2.14
C SER A 244 0.89 3.59 1.34
N GLY A 245 0.36 3.69 0.13
CA GLY A 245 0.20 2.58 -0.79
C GLY A 245 -1.07 1.75 -0.54
N LEU A 246 -1.34 0.88 -1.50
CA LEU A 246 -2.42 -0.11 -1.49
C LEU A 246 -1.86 -1.45 -1.98
N PRO A 247 -2.49 -2.59 -1.65
CA PRO A 247 -2.10 -3.89 -2.18
C PRO A 247 -2.07 -3.86 -3.72
N THR A 248 -1.14 -4.60 -4.33
CA THR A 248 -1.01 -4.69 -5.79
C THR A 248 -2.29 -5.26 -6.43
N SER A 249 -2.96 -6.18 -5.73
CA SER A 249 -4.24 -6.73 -6.17
C SER A 249 -5.14 -7.09 -4.99
N ILE A 250 -6.45 -6.93 -5.18
CA ILE A 250 -7.52 -7.39 -4.29
C ILE A 250 -8.46 -8.26 -5.12
N LYS A 251 -8.65 -9.52 -4.75
CA LYS A 251 -9.41 -10.48 -5.55
C LYS A 251 -10.47 -11.22 -4.74
N ASP A 252 -11.60 -11.51 -5.40
CA ASP A 252 -12.63 -12.43 -4.93
C ASP A 252 -13.11 -12.16 -3.48
N SER A 253 -13.08 -10.90 -3.04
CA SER A 253 -13.43 -10.51 -1.67
C SER A 253 -14.86 -10.00 -1.57
N ASN A 254 -15.48 -10.16 -0.40
CA ASN A 254 -16.89 -9.85 -0.18
C ASN A 254 -17.11 -9.04 1.11
N PHE A 255 -17.48 -7.77 0.96
CA PHE A 255 -17.67 -6.81 2.04
C PHE A 255 -19.08 -6.26 2.03
N THR A 256 -19.96 -6.86 2.81
CA THR A 256 -21.39 -6.52 2.81
C THR A 256 -21.78 -5.55 3.92
N THR A 257 -21.04 -5.53 5.02
CA THR A 257 -21.44 -4.81 6.25
C THR A 257 -20.50 -3.67 6.66
N THR A 258 -19.27 -3.67 6.16
CA THR A 258 -18.23 -2.69 6.52
C THR A 258 -17.64 -2.06 5.26
N PRO A 259 -17.10 -0.82 5.34
CA PRO A 259 -16.19 -0.35 4.30
C PRO A 259 -14.97 -1.27 4.20
N PHE A 260 -14.24 -1.20 3.08
CA PHE A 260 -12.98 -1.94 2.95
C PHE A 260 -11.85 -1.25 3.71
N ILE A 261 -11.73 0.07 3.53
CA ILE A 261 -10.81 0.94 4.27
C ILE A 261 -11.63 2.04 4.95
N TYR A 262 -11.44 2.18 6.26
CA TYR A 262 -11.92 3.31 7.04
C TYR A 262 -10.75 4.10 7.63
N VAL A 263 -10.77 5.41 7.46
CA VAL A 263 -9.82 6.31 8.11
C VAL A 263 -10.49 7.50 8.80
N ASN A 264 -9.92 7.91 9.94
CA ASN A 264 -10.31 9.10 10.67
C ASN A 264 -9.10 9.86 11.25
N GLY A 265 -9.07 11.18 11.14
CA GLY A 265 -7.94 11.98 11.64
C GLY A 265 -6.59 11.50 11.13
N ALA A 266 -6.48 11.12 9.86
CA ALA A 266 -5.36 10.37 9.29
C ALA A 266 -4.84 10.98 7.98
N ILE A 267 -3.69 10.48 7.49
CA ILE A 267 -3.18 10.79 6.14
C ILE A 267 -3.20 9.51 5.31
N ILE A 268 -3.81 9.56 4.13
CA ILE A 268 -3.72 8.50 3.13
C ILE A 268 -2.91 9.02 1.94
N SER A 269 -1.86 8.30 1.55
CA SER A 269 -1.02 8.60 0.40
C SER A 269 -0.98 7.41 -0.56
N ILE A 270 -1.74 7.46 -1.66
CA ILE A 270 -1.84 6.35 -2.63
C ILE A 270 -1.14 6.75 -3.92
N PHE A 271 0.08 6.23 -4.13
CA PHE A 271 0.85 6.44 -5.37
C PHE A 271 1.03 5.15 -6.19
N SER A 272 0.67 4.01 -5.61
CA SER A 272 0.75 2.71 -6.28
C SER A 272 -0.46 2.46 -7.17
N SER A 273 -0.27 1.59 -8.16
CA SER A 273 -1.37 1.03 -8.94
C SER A 273 -1.89 -0.24 -8.28
N SER A 274 -3.22 -0.40 -8.22
CA SER A 274 -3.87 -1.59 -7.66
C SER A 274 -4.97 -2.09 -8.58
N THR A 275 -5.12 -3.41 -8.63
CA THR A 275 -6.19 -4.08 -9.40
C THR A 275 -7.21 -4.70 -8.46
N ILE A 276 -8.50 -4.42 -8.66
CA ILE A 276 -9.61 -4.92 -7.84
C ILE A 276 -10.46 -5.82 -8.74
N ILE A 277 -10.46 -7.14 -8.51
CA ILE A 277 -11.04 -8.13 -9.41
C ILE A 277 -12.09 -8.99 -8.70
N ASN A 278 -13.29 -9.15 -9.27
CA ASN A 278 -14.36 -10.02 -8.74
C ASN A 278 -14.77 -9.71 -7.28
N ASN A 279 -14.70 -8.45 -6.85
CA ASN A 279 -15.07 -8.09 -5.48
C ASN A 279 -16.53 -7.67 -5.40
N ASN A 280 -17.18 -7.94 -4.27
CA ASN A 280 -18.52 -7.47 -3.96
C ASN A 280 -18.49 -6.56 -2.71
N ILE A 281 -18.79 -5.28 -2.86
CA ILE A 281 -18.57 -4.25 -1.82
C ILE A 281 -19.86 -3.42 -1.63
N CYS A 282 -20.65 -3.73 -0.59
CA CYS A 282 -21.92 -3.04 -0.33
C CYS A 282 -21.78 -1.69 0.40
N SER A 283 -20.67 -1.46 1.09
CA SER A 283 -20.34 -0.19 1.76
C SER A 283 -19.30 0.58 0.94
N PRO A 284 -18.93 1.83 1.27
CA PRO A 284 -17.84 2.51 0.57
C PRO A 284 -16.55 1.67 0.55
N PHE A 285 -15.92 1.51 -0.61
CA PHE A 285 -14.59 0.86 -0.66
C PHE A 285 -13.58 1.64 0.19
N LEU A 286 -13.51 2.96 0.00
CA LEU A 286 -12.69 3.86 0.81
C LEU A 286 -13.58 4.89 1.51
N MET A 287 -13.54 4.91 2.84
CA MET A 287 -14.26 5.85 3.68
C MET A 287 -13.29 6.70 4.50
N ILE A 288 -13.37 8.02 4.30
CA ILE A 288 -12.44 9.01 4.83
C ILE A 288 -13.23 10.05 5.61
N THR A 289 -12.85 10.25 6.87
CA THR A 289 -13.48 11.23 7.77
C THR A 289 -12.38 12.10 8.38
N SER A 290 -12.52 13.42 8.38
CA SER A 290 -11.55 14.32 9.03
C SER A 290 -10.07 14.03 8.72
N SER A 291 -9.77 13.61 7.49
CA SER A 291 -8.48 13.03 7.10
C SER A 291 -8.05 13.55 5.75
N THR A 292 -6.75 13.61 5.51
CA THR A 292 -6.18 14.05 4.22
C THR A 292 -6.00 12.87 3.27
N LEU A 293 -6.49 13.02 2.04
CA LEU A 293 -6.22 12.09 0.95
C LEU A 293 -5.28 12.73 -0.05
N ASP A 294 -4.15 12.08 -0.33
CA ASP A 294 -3.27 12.40 -1.44
C ASP A 294 -3.17 11.18 -2.34
N TRP A 295 -3.80 11.24 -3.50
CA TRP A 295 -3.89 10.09 -4.41
C TRP A 295 -3.26 10.46 -5.75
N GLY A 296 -2.12 9.87 -6.07
CA GLY A 296 -1.51 9.92 -7.41
C GLY A 296 -1.49 8.58 -8.17
N GLY A 297 -1.86 7.48 -7.51
CA GLY A 297 -1.84 6.12 -8.07
C GLY A 297 -3.05 5.82 -8.97
N SER A 298 -3.13 4.58 -9.48
CA SER A 298 -4.26 4.13 -10.30
C SER A 298 -4.96 2.90 -9.74
N LEU A 299 -6.25 3.00 -9.46
CA LEU A 299 -7.08 1.81 -9.25
C LEU A 299 -7.63 1.34 -10.58
N ALA A 300 -7.70 0.04 -10.78
CA ALA A 300 -8.38 -0.60 -11.90
C ALA A 300 -9.31 -1.67 -11.34
N PHE A 301 -10.60 -1.41 -11.42
CA PHE A 301 -11.62 -2.41 -11.09
C PHE A 301 -11.86 -3.30 -12.31
N ASN A 302 -12.24 -4.56 -12.10
CA ASN A 302 -12.63 -5.51 -13.13
C ASN A 302 -13.63 -6.51 -12.54
N ASN A 303 -14.77 -6.69 -13.18
CA ASN A 303 -15.86 -7.56 -12.73
C ASN A 303 -16.21 -7.38 -11.23
N SER A 304 -16.08 -6.16 -10.71
CA SER A 304 -16.31 -5.85 -9.31
C SER A 304 -17.59 -5.04 -9.16
N ARG A 305 -18.36 -5.37 -8.12
CA ARG A 305 -19.59 -4.68 -7.73
C ARG A 305 -19.30 -3.85 -6.50
N PHE A 306 -19.66 -2.57 -6.53
CA PHE A 306 -19.62 -1.71 -5.36
C PHE A 306 -20.89 -0.86 -5.28
N LYS A 307 -21.13 -0.17 -4.17
CA LYS A 307 -22.09 0.95 -4.13
C LYS A 307 -21.37 2.28 -4.21
N THR A 308 -20.58 2.59 -3.21
CA THR A 308 -19.75 3.79 -3.21
C THR A 308 -18.30 3.35 -3.30
N MET A 309 -17.52 4.00 -4.15
CA MET A 309 -16.09 3.74 -4.20
C MET A 309 -15.35 4.60 -3.18
N VAL A 310 -15.62 5.90 -3.16
CA VAL A 310 -14.97 6.85 -2.27
C VAL A 310 -16.02 7.69 -1.56
N TYR A 311 -15.93 7.73 -0.23
CA TYR A 311 -16.71 8.60 0.63
C TYR A 311 -15.75 9.47 1.44
N ILE A 312 -15.80 10.80 1.26
CA ILE A 312 -14.99 11.76 1.99
C ILE A 312 -15.93 12.68 2.76
N SER A 313 -15.67 12.85 4.05
CA SER A 313 -16.45 13.77 4.88
C SER A 313 -15.64 14.53 5.91
N LYS A 314 -16.15 15.71 6.32
CA LYS A 314 -15.61 16.53 7.42
C LYS A 314 -14.13 16.87 7.25
N ASN A 315 -13.69 17.07 6.01
CA ASN A 315 -12.28 17.26 5.72
C ASN A 315 -11.91 18.73 5.71
N GLN A 316 -11.08 19.15 6.66
CA GLN A 316 -10.61 20.54 6.77
C GLN A 316 -9.25 20.77 6.10
N GLN A 317 -8.65 19.71 5.54
CA GLN A 317 -7.37 19.77 4.84
C GLN A 317 -7.55 19.46 3.36
N ARG A 318 -6.63 19.98 2.53
CA ARG A 318 -6.68 19.78 1.08
C ARG A 318 -6.50 18.31 0.75
N SER A 319 -7.54 17.70 0.19
CA SER A 319 -7.42 16.38 -0.45
C SER A 319 -7.21 16.52 -1.95
N SER A 320 -6.39 15.63 -2.51
CA SER A 320 -6.19 15.41 -3.92
C SER A 320 -6.73 14.01 -4.29
N ILE A 321 -7.56 13.92 -5.32
CA ILE A 321 -7.82 12.66 -6.02
C ILE A 321 -7.23 12.73 -7.41
N GLY A 322 -6.26 11.86 -7.67
CA GLY A 322 -5.65 11.66 -8.98
C GLY A 322 -6.32 10.55 -9.77
N LYS A 323 -5.52 9.86 -10.59
CA LYS A 323 -6.02 8.99 -11.67
C LYS A 323 -6.76 7.75 -11.17
N LEU A 324 -8.08 7.80 -11.14
CA LEU A 324 -8.92 6.60 -11.05
C LEU A 324 -9.12 5.98 -12.43
N THR A 325 -9.04 4.64 -12.59
CA THR A 325 -9.50 3.91 -13.79
C THR A 325 -10.54 2.86 -13.40
N ILE A 326 -11.66 2.77 -14.12
CA ILE A 326 -12.72 1.79 -13.84
C ILE A 326 -12.96 1.00 -15.11
N ASN A 327 -12.53 -0.27 -15.20
CA ASN A 327 -12.70 -1.10 -16.39
C ASN A 327 -13.67 -2.26 -16.09
N ASN A 328 -14.41 -2.76 -17.08
CA ASN A 328 -15.18 -4.02 -16.98
C ASN A 328 -16.04 -4.21 -15.71
N ASN A 329 -16.69 -3.15 -15.22
CA ASN A 329 -17.56 -3.29 -14.06
C ASN A 329 -19.01 -3.46 -14.48
N ASP A 330 -19.65 -4.49 -13.95
CA ASP A 330 -21.10 -4.60 -13.89
C ASP A 330 -21.62 -3.69 -12.77
N TYR A 331 -21.53 -2.38 -12.99
CA TYR A 331 -22.07 -1.41 -12.06
C TYR A 331 -23.52 -1.05 -12.44
N LEU A 332 -24.34 -0.86 -11.37
CA LEU A 332 -25.77 -0.56 -11.26
C LEU A 332 -26.75 -1.76 -11.32
N GLN A 333 -26.82 -2.54 -10.24
CA GLN A 333 -28.13 -3.00 -9.75
C GLN A 333 -28.20 -2.90 -8.22
N THR A 334 -28.96 -1.92 -7.75
CA THR A 334 -29.65 -1.94 -6.45
C THR A 334 -30.67 -3.09 -6.49
N GLY A 335 -30.23 -4.30 -6.20
CA GLY A 335 -31.07 -5.49 -6.31
C GLY A 335 -30.43 -6.73 -5.69
N GLY A 336 -30.03 -6.63 -4.42
CA GLY A 336 -29.56 -7.78 -3.62
C GLY A 336 -28.83 -7.35 -2.35
N ASP A 337 -29.33 -7.81 -1.20
CA ASP A 337 -28.77 -7.95 0.17
C ASP A 337 -27.85 -6.88 0.79
N CYS A 338 -27.63 -5.73 0.15
CA CYS A 338 -26.84 -4.66 0.74
C CYS A 338 -27.73 -3.75 1.62
N HIS A 339 -27.94 -4.13 2.87
CA HIS A 339 -28.83 -3.45 3.82
C HIS A 339 -28.19 -2.35 4.67
N ASN A 340 -26.86 -2.32 4.80
CA ASN A 340 -26.18 -1.27 5.56
C ASN A 340 -26.14 0.04 4.77
N ASN A 341 -26.75 1.08 5.35
CA ASN A 341 -26.75 2.45 4.83
C ASN A 341 -25.96 3.41 5.73
N LYS A 342 -25.26 2.91 6.74
CA LYS A 342 -24.45 3.71 7.66
C LYS A 342 -23.26 2.93 8.20
N PHE A 343 -22.22 3.68 8.61
CA PHE A 343 -21.09 3.17 9.38
C PHE A 343 -20.56 4.28 10.29
N LEU A 344 -20.41 3.99 11.59
CA LEU A 344 -19.96 4.95 12.62
C LEU A 344 -20.70 6.30 12.52
N ASN A 345 -22.04 6.24 12.46
CA ASN A 345 -22.96 7.37 12.31
C ASN A 345 -22.89 8.18 11.00
N ASN A 346 -22.09 7.76 10.02
CA ASN A 346 -22.08 8.38 8.69
C ASN A 346 -23.04 7.63 7.78
N GLN A 347 -24.02 8.32 7.21
CA GLN A 347 -24.96 7.76 6.24
C GLN A 347 -24.33 7.68 4.85
N PHE A 348 -24.59 6.59 4.14
CA PHE A 348 -24.15 6.32 2.77
C PHE A 348 -25.16 6.86 1.75
N TYR A 349 -24.65 7.36 0.62
CA TYR A 349 -25.45 7.74 -0.54
C TYR A 349 -25.34 6.63 -1.57
N ASN A 350 -26.29 5.69 -1.52
CA ASN A 350 -26.22 4.42 -2.25
C ASN A 350 -26.16 4.57 -3.78
N ASP A 351 -26.56 5.72 -4.31
CA ASP A 351 -26.64 5.99 -5.75
C ASP A 351 -25.46 6.82 -6.26
N SER A 352 -24.41 7.00 -5.44
CA SER A 352 -23.25 7.81 -5.81
C SER A 352 -21.96 7.01 -5.71
N LEU A 353 -21.22 7.01 -6.82
CA LEU A 353 -19.91 6.39 -6.95
C LEU A 353 -18.89 7.10 -6.06
N ILE A 354 -18.97 8.43 -6.03
CA ILE A 354 -18.14 9.30 -5.21
C ILE A 354 -19.05 10.24 -4.42
N VAL A 355 -18.76 10.35 -3.13
CA VAL A 355 -19.43 11.27 -2.21
C VAL A 355 -18.38 12.13 -1.53
N ILE A 356 -18.52 13.44 -1.62
CA ILE A 356 -17.69 14.41 -0.91
C ILE A 356 -18.61 15.37 -0.16
N LYS A 357 -18.44 15.44 1.15
CA LYS A 357 -19.36 16.15 2.02
C LYS A 357 -18.64 16.94 3.12
N ASP A 358 -19.16 18.12 3.46
CA ASP A 358 -18.69 18.93 4.58
C ASP A 358 -17.15 19.14 4.51
N THR A 359 -16.60 19.42 3.33
CA THR A 359 -15.15 19.65 3.14
C THR A 359 -14.81 21.10 2.83
N ILE A 360 -13.60 21.50 3.24
CA ILE A 360 -13.04 22.83 3.01
C ILE A 360 -11.87 22.68 2.03
N ASN A 361 -11.88 23.45 0.94
CA ASN A 361 -10.77 23.56 -0.02
C ASN A 361 -10.19 22.21 -0.49
N SER A 362 -10.99 21.40 -1.18
CA SER A 362 -10.55 20.14 -1.80
C SER A 362 -10.27 20.32 -3.31
N SER A 363 -9.31 19.58 -3.87
CA SER A 363 -9.05 19.58 -5.31
C SER A 363 -9.08 18.16 -5.88
N PHE A 364 -9.63 18.03 -7.08
CA PHE A 364 -9.73 16.80 -7.84
C PHE A 364 -9.01 17.06 -9.15
N ASP A 365 -7.71 16.76 -9.20
CA ASP A 365 -6.83 17.29 -10.25
C ASP A 365 -6.89 16.46 -11.55
N SER A 366 -7.25 15.17 -11.49
CA SER A 366 -7.48 14.37 -12.70
C SER A 366 -8.31 13.14 -12.43
N PHE A 367 -9.36 12.90 -13.22
CA PHE A 367 -10.27 11.79 -13.02
C PHE A 367 -10.55 11.06 -14.34
N TYR A 368 -10.24 9.76 -14.41
CA TYR A 368 -10.26 9.01 -15.66
C TYR A 368 -11.19 7.78 -15.62
N ILE A 369 -12.49 7.99 -15.61
CA ILE A 369 -13.42 6.84 -15.68
C ILE A 369 -13.66 6.45 -17.14
N ILE A 370 -13.19 5.27 -17.53
CA ILE A 370 -13.62 4.59 -18.76
C ILE A 370 -14.58 3.44 -18.42
N PRO A 371 -15.85 3.68 -18.10
CA PRO A 371 -16.72 2.57 -17.76
C PRO A 371 -16.84 1.64 -18.99
N SER A 372 -16.81 0.32 -18.78
CA SER A 372 -16.93 -0.68 -19.86
C SER A 372 -18.29 -0.67 -20.56
N LYS A 373 -19.29 -0.06 -19.92
CA LYS A 373 -20.63 0.19 -20.43
C LYS A 373 -20.92 1.68 -20.22
N PRO A 374 -21.62 2.37 -21.13
CA PRO A 374 -22.01 3.77 -20.98
C PRO A 374 -23.06 3.90 -19.86
N THR A 375 -22.59 3.85 -18.61
CA THR A 375 -23.40 3.97 -17.40
C THR A 375 -23.19 5.36 -16.82
N PRO A 376 -24.26 6.07 -16.42
CA PRO A 376 -24.11 7.36 -15.77
C PRO A 376 -23.23 7.24 -14.52
N ILE A 377 -22.23 8.12 -14.42
CA ILE A 377 -21.35 8.19 -13.26
C ILE A 377 -21.93 9.23 -12.31
N HIS A 378 -22.48 8.79 -11.19
CA HIS A 378 -23.05 9.70 -10.19
C HIS A 378 -22.00 10.16 -9.18
N ILE A 379 -21.85 11.48 -9.04
CA ILE A 379 -20.93 12.15 -8.11
C ILE A 379 -21.75 13.12 -7.24
N SER A 380 -21.68 12.96 -5.93
CA SER A 380 -22.39 13.83 -4.97
C SER A 380 -21.43 14.75 -4.23
N LEU A 381 -21.68 16.06 -4.31
CA LEU A 381 -20.92 17.13 -3.66
C LEU A 381 -21.87 17.92 -2.74
N LEU A 382 -21.72 17.75 -1.43
CA LEU A 382 -22.70 18.24 -0.45
C LEU A 382 -22.03 19.14 0.61
N ASN A 383 -22.53 20.37 0.79
CA ASN A 383 -22.06 21.30 1.82
C ASN A 383 -20.54 21.56 1.78
N ASN A 384 -19.96 21.80 0.60
CA ASN A 384 -18.52 22.00 0.47
C ASN A 384 -18.17 23.46 0.20
N ASP A 385 -17.21 24.00 0.93
CA ASP A 385 -16.85 25.42 0.82
C ASP A 385 -16.22 25.75 -0.53
N ARG A 386 -15.32 24.88 -1.02
CA ARG A 386 -14.69 25.00 -2.33
C ARG A 386 -14.13 23.67 -2.80
N ILE A 387 -14.54 23.26 -3.99
CA ILE A 387 -14.03 22.08 -4.70
C ILE A 387 -13.57 22.49 -6.09
N THR A 388 -12.36 22.11 -6.48
CA THR A 388 -11.92 22.21 -7.88
C THR A 388 -11.97 20.83 -8.52
N ILE A 389 -12.56 20.71 -9.70
CA ILE A 389 -12.60 19.49 -10.50
C ILE A 389 -11.96 19.75 -11.84
N SER A 390 -10.86 19.06 -12.10
CA SER A 390 -10.02 19.21 -13.28
C SER A 390 -9.98 17.89 -14.05
N ASN A 391 -9.98 18.00 -15.39
CA ASN A 391 -9.71 16.89 -16.30
C ASN A 391 -10.51 15.60 -16.01
N VAL A 392 -11.85 15.68 -16.07
CA VAL A 392 -12.73 14.51 -16.05
C VAL A 392 -12.76 13.90 -17.45
N GLN A 393 -12.25 12.68 -17.59
CA GLN A 393 -12.30 11.89 -18.82
C GLN A 393 -13.22 10.70 -18.60
N GLY A 394 -14.49 10.91 -18.93
CA GLY A 394 -15.56 9.93 -18.95
C GLY A 394 -16.80 10.56 -19.58
N ASP A 395 -17.61 9.77 -20.28
CA ASP A 395 -18.88 10.23 -20.85
C ASP A 395 -20.01 10.06 -19.81
N ASN A 396 -21.01 10.95 -19.83
CA ASN A 396 -22.24 10.85 -19.03
C ASN A 396 -22.03 10.94 -17.49
N CYS A 397 -21.32 11.98 -17.03
CA CYS A 397 -21.17 12.24 -15.60
C CYS A 397 -22.37 13.02 -15.04
N HIS A 398 -22.97 12.53 -13.95
CA HIS A 398 -24.10 13.15 -13.25
C HIS A 398 -23.62 13.71 -11.93
N PHE A 399 -23.60 15.04 -11.81
CA PHE A 399 -23.21 15.74 -10.60
C PHE A 399 -24.46 16.13 -9.81
N ASN A 400 -24.52 15.74 -8.55
CA ASN A 400 -25.49 16.25 -7.58
C ASN A 400 -24.76 17.21 -6.63
N ILE A 401 -25.01 18.52 -6.76
CA ILE A 401 -24.26 19.57 -6.09
C ILE A 401 -25.23 20.37 -5.21
N THR A 402 -25.05 20.29 -3.89
CA THR A 402 -25.91 20.99 -2.92
C THR A 402 -25.05 21.80 -1.96
N ASN A 403 -25.44 23.05 -1.68
CA ASN A 403 -24.74 23.96 -0.75
C ASN A 403 -23.22 24.01 -0.97
N SER A 404 -22.76 23.97 -2.22
CA SER A 404 -21.34 23.84 -2.52
C SER A 404 -20.83 24.90 -3.48
N SER A 405 -19.53 25.21 -3.39
CA SER A 405 -18.82 26.00 -4.39
C SER A 405 -17.90 25.10 -5.21
N VAL A 406 -18.11 25.02 -6.53
CA VAL A 406 -17.41 24.08 -7.40
C VAL A 406 -16.79 24.81 -8.59
N GLN A 407 -15.49 24.62 -8.81
CA GLN A 407 -14.78 25.11 -9.97
C GLN A 407 -14.55 23.96 -10.95
N PHE A 408 -15.08 24.09 -12.16
CA PHE A 408 -14.95 23.13 -13.25
C PHE A 408 -13.86 23.56 -14.23
N ASP A 409 -12.67 22.97 -14.08
CA ASP A 409 -11.53 23.11 -14.97
C ASP A 409 -11.54 22.02 -16.07
N TYR A 410 -12.73 21.71 -16.59
CA TYR A 410 -12.91 20.87 -17.78
C TYR A 410 -14.19 21.24 -18.55
N ASP A 411 -14.22 20.85 -19.82
CA ASP A 411 -15.36 21.13 -20.70
C ASP A 411 -16.52 20.17 -20.42
N LEU A 412 -17.60 20.73 -19.88
CA LEU A 412 -18.81 19.98 -19.55
C LEU A 412 -19.71 19.71 -20.78
N THR A 413 -19.55 20.44 -21.88
CA THR A 413 -20.42 20.33 -23.07
C THR A 413 -20.15 19.10 -23.90
N MET A 414 -18.89 18.68 -23.99
CA MET A 414 -18.48 17.58 -24.86
C MET A 414 -18.85 16.19 -24.32
N LYS A 415 -19.45 16.08 -23.11
CA LYS A 415 -19.48 14.81 -22.35
C LYS A 415 -20.84 14.40 -21.80
N HIS A 416 -21.96 14.93 -22.29
CA HIS A 416 -23.32 14.63 -21.78
C HIS A 416 -23.42 14.73 -20.24
N SER A 417 -22.71 15.68 -19.63
CA SER A 417 -22.72 15.82 -18.17
C SER A 417 -23.99 16.51 -17.72
N VAL A 418 -24.65 15.95 -16.70
CA VAL A 418 -25.85 16.53 -16.10
C VAL A 418 -25.49 17.06 -14.73
N ILE A 419 -25.93 18.29 -14.42
CA ILE A 419 -25.78 18.90 -13.10
C ILE A 419 -27.17 19.05 -12.48
N THR A 420 -27.33 18.55 -11.27
CA THR A 420 -28.53 18.63 -10.44
C THR A 420 -28.16 19.14 -9.05
N GLY A 421 -29.16 19.51 -8.23
CA GLY A 421 -28.96 19.95 -6.85
C GLY A 421 -29.52 21.36 -6.60
N SER A 422 -28.95 22.10 -5.66
CA SER A 422 -29.46 23.42 -5.27
C SER A 422 -28.46 24.29 -4.49
N ASN A 423 -28.73 25.59 -4.41
CA ASN A 423 -28.02 26.55 -3.55
C ASN A 423 -26.48 26.45 -3.65
N SER A 424 -25.97 26.36 -4.88
CA SER A 424 -24.56 26.11 -5.15
C SER A 424 -23.99 27.12 -6.13
N THR A 425 -22.69 27.41 -6.02
CA THR A 425 -21.99 28.30 -6.94
C THR A 425 -21.05 27.48 -7.82
N MET A 426 -21.11 27.69 -9.14
CA MET A 426 -20.29 26.98 -10.12
C MET A 426 -19.43 27.95 -10.92
N TYR A 427 -18.13 27.74 -10.91
CA TYR A 427 -17.16 28.47 -11.73
C TYR A 427 -16.81 27.63 -12.95
N LEU A 428 -17.06 28.14 -14.14
CA LEU A 428 -16.86 27.44 -15.40
C LEU A 428 -15.65 28.01 -16.15
N THR A 429 -14.91 27.13 -16.83
CA THR A 429 -13.80 27.50 -17.73
C THR A 429 -14.25 27.76 -19.18
N LYS A 430 -15.49 27.44 -19.53
CA LYS A 430 -16.13 27.74 -20.82
C LYS A 430 -17.54 28.28 -20.61
N ASN A 431 -17.99 29.15 -21.51
CA ASN A 431 -19.30 29.81 -21.43
C ASN A 431 -20.29 29.18 -22.42
N ASP A 432 -20.76 27.98 -22.08
CA ASP A 432 -21.68 27.23 -22.93
C ASP A 432 -22.98 26.91 -22.19
N THR A 433 -24.07 26.71 -22.93
CA THR A 433 -25.40 26.44 -22.37
C THR A 433 -25.44 25.09 -21.65
N MET A 434 -25.73 25.12 -20.35
CA MET A 434 -25.80 23.94 -19.50
C MET A 434 -27.17 23.77 -18.84
N CYS A 435 -27.49 22.54 -18.42
CA CYS A 435 -28.60 22.30 -17.51
C CYS A 435 -28.39 23.03 -16.18
N SER A 436 -29.27 23.98 -15.88
CA SER A 436 -29.27 24.70 -14.61
C SER A 436 -29.85 23.83 -13.48
N CYS A 437 -29.26 23.89 -12.28
CA CYS A 437 -29.92 23.45 -11.06
C CYS A 437 -30.68 24.60 -10.39
N PRO A 438 -31.87 24.34 -9.79
CA PRO A 438 -32.64 25.39 -9.13
C PRO A 438 -31.85 26.12 -8.03
N GLY A 439 -31.78 27.45 -8.14
CA GLY A 439 -31.07 28.30 -7.16
C GLY A 439 -29.55 28.20 -7.21
N CYS A 440 -28.98 27.64 -8.29
CA CYS A 440 -27.55 27.62 -8.52
C CYS A 440 -27.07 28.85 -9.29
N ILE A 441 -25.90 29.36 -8.94
CA ILE A 441 -25.26 30.49 -9.62
C ILE A 441 -24.13 29.94 -10.48
N TYR A 442 -24.10 30.31 -11.77
CA TYR A 442 -23.05 29.91 -12.70
C TYR A 442 -22.23 31.14 -13.12
N ILE A 443 -20.91 31.05 -12.98
CA ILE A 443 -19.96 32.14 -13.20
C ILE A 443 -18.92 31.68 -14.23
N TYR A 444 -18.75 32.43 -15.31
CA TYR A 444 -17.67 32.27 -16.28
C TYR A 444 -16.75 33.49 -16.23
N GLY A 445 -15.48 33.28 -15.84
CA GLY A 445 -14.57 34.39 -15.54
C GLY A 445 -15.13 35.28 -14.42
N ASN A 446 -15.47 36.53 -14.75
CA ASN A 446 -16.11 37.48 -13.83
C ASN A 446 -17.57 37.80 -14.22
N GLN A 447 -18.21 36.99 -15.06
CA GLN A 447 -19.57 37.23 -15.56
C GLN A 447 -20.49 36.03 -15.28
N PRO A 448 -21.81 36.24 -15.18
CA PRO A 448 -22.77 35.14 -15.18
C PRO A 448 -22.66 34.30 -16.45
N ALA A 449 -22.69 32.98 -16.33
CA ALA A 449 -22.68 32.07 -17.50
C ALA A 449 -24.09 31.93 -18.11
N ILE A 450 -24.16 31.52 -19.37
CA ILE A 450 -25.43 31.25 -20.07
C ILE A 450 -25.96 29.87 -19.64
N THR A 451 -27.18 29.80 -19.11
CA THR A 451 -27.79 28.55 -18.64
C THR A 451 -29.18 28.33 -19.23
N GLN A 452 -29.61 27.07 -19.34
CA GLN A 452 -30.98 26.69 -19.68
C GLN A 452 -31.58 25.84 -18.57
N ASP A 453 -32.81 26.17 -18.15
CA ASP A 453 -33.55 25.36 -17.19
C ASP A 453 -33.85 23.99 -17.79
N CYS A 454 -33.41 22.94 -17.10
CA CYS A 454 -33.66 21.58 -17.55
C CYS A 454 -34.97 21.05 -17.02
N SER A 455 -35.70 20.34 -17.90
CA SER A 455 -36.83 19.52 -17.52
C SER A 455 -36.38 18.55 -16.43
N ALA A 456 -37.12 18.47 -15.32
CA ALA A 456 -36.83 17.51 -14.26
C ALA A 456 -36.71 16.09 -14.86
N PRO A 457 -35.70 15.29 -14.48
CA PRO A 457 -35.60 13.92 -14.95
C PRO A 457 -36.91 13.20 -14.59
N THR A 458 -37.50 12.51 -15.56
CA THR A 458 -38.69 11.70 -15.36
C THR A 458 -38.39 10.71 -14.24
N GLN A 459 -39.09 10.84 -13.10
CA GLN A 459 -39.00 9.82 -12.07
C GLN A 459 -39.45 8.50 -12.70
N THR A 460 -38.54 7.54 -12.82
CA THR A 460 -38.93 6.16 -13.14
C THR A 460 -39.83 5.70 -11.99
N PRO A 461 -41.08 5.28 -12.24
CA PRO A 461 -41.96 4.86 -11.17
C PRO A 461 -41.30 3.73 -10.38
N THR A 462 -41.13 3.94 -9.08
CA THR A 462 -40.86 2.83 -8.17
C THR A 462 -42.19 2.10 -8.01
N ASP A 463 -42.35 0.96 -8.70
CA ASP A 463 -43.47 0.06 -8.49
C ASP A 463 -43.38 -0.54 -7.08
N LEU A 464 -43.98 0.17 -6.13
CA LEU A 464 -44.45 -0.42 -4.90
C LEU A 464 -45.73 -1.20 -5.23
N ASN A 465 -45.58 -2.46 -5.64
CA ASN A 465 -46.62 -3.44 -5.38
C ASN A 465 -46.04 -4.86 -5.25
N MET A 466 -46.18 -5.38 -4.04
CA MET A 466 -45.98 -6.79 -3.72
C MET A 466 -47.03 -7.65 -4.44
N THR A 467 -46.67 -8.93 -4.58
CA THR A 467 -47.54 -10.09 -4.88
C THR A 467 -47.77 -10.33 -6.38
N ASN A 468 -46.95 -11.20 -7.00
CA ASN A 468 -47.43 -12.51 -7.44
C ASN A 468 -46.31 -13.43 -7.97
N LYS A 469 -46.52 -14.71 -7.66
CA LYS A 469 -45.79 -15.94 -7.95
C LYS A 469 -45.28 -16.05 -9.41
N PRO A 470 -44.06 -16.57 -9.66
CA PRO A 470 -43.54 -16.70 -11.03
C PRO A 470 -44.18 -17.88 -11.76
N THR A 471 -44.72 -17.60 -12.95
CA THR A 471 -45.13 -18.62 -13.94
C THR A 471 -44.03 -18.71 -15.00
N LEU A 472 -43.41 -19.89 -15.10
CA LEU A 472 -42.44 -20.25 -16.14
C LEU A 472 -43.15 -20.44 -17.50
N THR A 473 -42.58 -19.92 -18.58
CA THR A 473 -42.57 -20.54 -19.94
C THR A 473 -41.67 -19.71 -20.90
N PRO A 474 -41.21 -20.25 -22.05
CA PRO A 474 -39.79 -20.23 -22.40
C PRO A 474 -39.42 -19.60 -23.76
N SER A 475 -38.10 -19.42 -23.93
CA SER A 475 -37.29 -19.46 -25.18
C SER A 475 -37.52 -18.44 -26.30
N SER A 476 -36.43 -17.79 -26.74
CA SER A 476 -35.88 -17.99 -28.11
C SER A 476 -34.52 -17.31 -28.31
N SER A 477 -33.69 -17.99 -29.09
CA SER A 477 -32.32 -17.72 -29.57
C SER A 477 -32.19 -16.69 -30.70
N SER A 478 -31.03 -16.03 -30.81
CA SER A 478 -30.40 -15.62 -32.10
C SER A 478 -28.95 -15.16 -31.86
N SER A 479 -27.95 -15.95 -32.26
CA SER A 479 -27.14 -15.84 -33.50
C SER A 479 -26.06 -14.75 -33.48
N SER A 480 -24.82 -15.20 -33.32
CA SER A 480 -23.56 -14.46 -33.41
C SER A 480 -23.08 -14.28 -34.86
N SER A 481 -22.50 -13.14 -35.17
CA SER A 481 -21.63 -12.94 -36.35
C SER A 481 -20.25 -12.38 -35.89
N PRO A 482 -19.13 -12.86 -36.45
CA PRO A 482 -17.80 -12.47 -35.98
C PRO A 482 -17.26 -11.28 -36.79
N THR A 483 -16.63 -10.32 -36.11
CA THR A 483 -15.86 -9.25 -36.76
C THR A 483 -14.37 -9.41 -36.42
N LYS A 484 -13.53 -9.41 -37.47
CA LYS A 484 -12.08 -9.67 -37.43
C LYS A 484 -11.32 -8.61 -36.62
N SER A 485 -10.41 -9.07 -35.76
CA SER A 485 -9.54 -8.29 -34.89
C SER A 485 -8.19 -7.97 -35.57
N ASN A 486 -7.78 -6.69 -35.50
CA ASN A 486 -6.43 -6.22 -35.83
C ASN A 486 -5.46 -6.55 -34.67
N SER A 487 -4.93 -7.78 -34.63
CA SER A 487 -4.07 -8.28 -33.54
C SER A 487 -2.61 -8.54 -33.93
N VAL A 488 -2.06 -7.83 -34.94
CA VAL A 488 -0.68 -8.13 -35.41
C VAL A 488 0.36 -7.09 -34.96
N ARG A 489 -0.04 -5.85 -34.62
CA ARG A 489 0.93 -4.79 -34.26
C ARG A 489 1.42 -4.81 -32.80
N ASN A 490 0.62 -5.31 -31.85
CA ASN A 490 1.00 -5.34 -30.43
C ASN A 490 1.91 -6.53 -30.05
N ILE A 491 1.88 -7.62 -30.83
CA ILE A 491 2.71 -8.81 -30.56
C ILE A 491 4.20 -8.52 -30.83
N ILE A 492 4.52 -7.72 -31.85
CA ILE A 492 5.91 -7.39 -32.20
C ILE A 492 6.55 -6.51 -31.12
N VAL A 493 5.81 -5.55 -30.55
CA VAL A 493 6.33 -4.66 -29.48
C VAL A 493 6.60 -5.44 -28.19
N ILE A 494 5.72 -6.38 -27.84
CA ILE A 494 5.88 -7.23 -26.64
C ILE A 494 7.08 -8.18 -26.79
N ILE A 495 7.31 -8.75 -27.97
CA ILE A 495 8.47 -9.62 -28.24
C ILE A 495 9.80 -8.83 -28.14
N VAL A 496 9.83 -7.57 -28.62
CA VAL A 496 11.06 -6.74 -28.52
C VAL A 496 11.38 -6.35 -27.08
N ILE A 497 10.37 -6.06 -26.25
CA ILE A 497 10.56 -5.73 -24.83
C ILE A 497 10.99 -6.97 -24.03
N LEU A 498 10.37 -8.13 -24.27
CA LEU A 498 10.78 -9.39 -23.62
C LEU A 498 12.18 -9.84 -24.06
N GLY A 499 12.51 -9.67 -25.35
CA GLY A 499 13.83 -9.99 -25.88
C GLY A 499 14.94 -9.14 -25.28
N SER A 500 14.72 -7.83 -25.13
CA SER A 500 15.70 -6.91 -24.54
C SER A 500 15.88 -7.11 -23.03
N ALA A 501 14.80 -7.41 -22.29
CA ALA A 501 14.87 -7.75 -20.87
C ALA A 501 15.61 -9.09 -20.61
N SER A 502 15.45 -10.07 -21.50
CA SER A 502 16.16 -11.35 -21.44
C SER A 502 17.67 -11.20 -21.66
N ILE A 503 18.07 -10.40 -22.66
CA ILE A 503 19.48 -10.11 -22.94
C ILE A 503 20.13 -9.35 -21.76
N ALA A 504 19.44 -8.37 -21.19
CA ALA A 504 19.94 -7.63 -20.03
C ALA A 504 20.13 -8.55 -18.80
N SER A 505 19.20 -9.48 -18.58
CA SER A 505 19.29 -10.48 -17.49
C SER A 505 20.47 -11.44 -17.70
N LEU A 506 20.71 -11.89 -18.94
CA LEU A 506 21.86 -12.73 -19.28
C LEU A 506 23.20 -12.02 -19.05
N VAL A 507 23.29 -10.73 -19.38
CA VAL A 507 24.48 -9.92 -19.12
C VAL A 507 24.71 -9.77 -17.60
N LEU A 508 23.66 -9.50 -16.84
CA LEU A 508 23.74 -9.38 -15.38
C LEU A 508 24.20 -10.69 -14.72
N PHE A 509 23.61 -11.83 -15.12
CA PHE A 509 24.02 -13.15 -14.66
C PHE A 509 25.46 -13.48 -15.06
N SER A 510 25.91 -13.09 -16.25
CA SER A 510 27.28 -13.28 -16.69
C SER A 510 28.28 -12.48 -15.85
N PHE A 511 27.94 -11.25 -15.45
CA PHE A 511 28.76 -10.45 -14.51
C PHE A 511 28.81 -11.06 -13.10
N ILE A 512 27.66 -11.52 -12.58
CA ILE A 512 27.59 -12.19 -11.26
C ILE A 512 28.40 -13.48 -11.29
N TYR A 513 28.26 -14.30 -12.34
CA TYR A 513 28.98 -15.55 -12.51
C TYR A 513 30.49 -15.35 -12.66
N LYS A 514 30.92 -14.36 -13.46
CA LYS A 514 32.35 -14.02 -13.62
C LYS A 514 32.96 -13.56 -12.29
N ARG A 515 32.22 -12.78 -11.49
CA ARG A 515 32.68 -12.32 -10.15
C ARG A 515 32.72 -13.47 -9.14
N TYR A 516 31.76 -14.38 -9.18
CA TYR A 516 31.75 -15.59 -8.34
C TYR A 516 32.93 -16.51 -8.67
N LYS A 517 33.20 -16.76 -9.96
CA LYS A 517 34.35 -17.55 -10.40
C LYS A 517 35.67 -16.93 -9.93
N ASN A 518 35.87 -15.62 -10.12
CA ASN A 518 37.10 -14.95 -9.69
C ASN A 518 37.31 -14.97 -8.17
N LYS A 519 36.25 -14.92 -7.34
CA LYS A 519 36.38 -15.11 -5.88
C LYS A 519 36.79 -16.52 -5.49
N LYS A 520 36.35 -17.55 -6.22
CA LYS A 520 36.73 -18.95 -5.95
C LYS A 520 38.21 -19.22 -6.27
N TYR A 521 38.77 -18.58 -7.29
CA TYR A 521 40.20 -18.70 -7.61
C TYR A 521 41.10 -17.99 -6.60
N ILE A 522 40.66 -16.86 -6.03
CA ILE A 522 41.43 -16.15 -4.99
C ILE A 522 41.39 -16.90 -3.65
N LEU A 523 40.27 -17.57 -3.30
CA LEU A 523 40.21 -18.37 -2.08
C LEU A 523 41.06 -19.66 -2.17
N ASN A 524 41.11 -20.30 -3.35
CA ASN A 524 41.91 -21.52 -3.53
C ASN A 524 43.42 -21.26 -3.71
N SER A 525 43.84 -20.04 -4.07
CA SER A 525 45.26 -19.68 -4.14
C SER A 525 45.87 -19.30 -2.79
N ILE A 526 45.06 -19.10 -1.75
CA ILE A 526 45.51 -18.71 -0.40
C ILE A 526 45.56 -19.93 0.55
N SER A 527 44.98 -21.07 0.17
CA SER A 527 44.90 -22.28 1.00
C SER A 527 45.90 -23.39 0.65
N SER A 528 46.95 -23.13 -0.13
CA SER A 528 47.99 -24.13 -0.42
C SER A 528 49.40 -23.54 -0.40
N SER A 529 49.88 -23.19 0.78
CA SER A 529 51.32 -23.07 1.04
C SER A 529 51.61 -23.47 2.48
N ASN A 530 51.76 -24.77 2.70
CA ASN A 530 52.63 -25.37 3.72
C ASN A 530 52.59 -26.90 3.57
N THR A 531 53.55 -27.48 2.84
CA THR A 531 54.52 -28.52 3.29
C THR A 531 55.17 -29.26 2.11
N SER A 532 56.51 -29.13 2.05
CA SER A 532 57.56 -30.11 1.69
C SER A 532 57.61 -30.86 0.34
N SER A 533 58.79 -30.69 -0.28
CA SER A 533 59.73 -31.65 -0.90
C SER A 533 59.53 -32.16 -2.34
N GLU A 534 60.54 -31.80 -3.14
CA GLU A 534 61.28 -32.55 -4.18
C GLU A 534 60.69 -32.76 -5.60
N ASP A 535 61.54 -32.30 -6.53
CA ASP A 535 61.87 -32.78 -7.89
C ASP A 535 60.85 -32.74 -9.04
N GLY A 536 61.33 -32.17 -10.16
CA GLY A 536 60.94 -32.61 -11.51
C GLY A 536 60.57 -31.51 -12.50
N ASP A 537 61.58 -30.99 -13.20
CA ASP A 537 61.61 -30.57 -14.61
C ASP A 537 60.51 -29.68 -15.25
N LEU A 538 60.93 -28.45 -15.55
CA LEU A 538 61.09 -27.90 -16.92
C LEU A 538 60.12 -28.35 -18.04
N ALA A 539 59.29 -27.40 -18.48
CA ALA A 539 59.14 -26.97 -19.89
C ALA A 539 58.32 -25.67 -19.90
N GLY A 540 58.94 -24.49 -20.08
CA GLY A 540 59.10 -23.81 -21.38
C GLY A 540 58.06 -22.69 -21.51
N ALA A 541 58.39 -21.41 -21.26
CA ALA A 541 58.96 -20.45 -22.22
C ALA A 541 58.15 -20.40 -23.53
N ALA A 542 57.68 -19.26 -24.06
CA ALA A 542 58.32 -17.96 -24.22
C ALA A 542 57.19 -16.93 -24.53
N ALA A 543 57.16 -15.74 -23.94
CA ALA A 543 58.03 -14.57 -24.10
C ALA A 543 57.55 -13.63 -25.22
N ASP A 544 57.37 -12.36 -24.87
CA ASP A 544 58.06 -11.19 -25.45
C ASP A 544 57.24 -9.93 -25.08
N ASN A 545 57.74 -9.12 -24.13
CA ASN A 545 58.71 -8.01 -24.33
C ASN A 545 57.94 -6.72 -24.72
N ASP A 546 58.20 -5.52 -24.22
CA ASP A 546 59.33 -5.04 -23.43
C ASP A 546 59.12 -3.56 -23.03
N VAL A 547 60.03 -3.11 -22.15
CA VAL A 547 60.55 -1.74 -21.98
C VAL A 547 59.85 -0.75 -21.02
N SER A 548 60.60 -0.51 -19.94
CA SER A 548 60.58 0.51 -18.88
C SER A 548 61.05 1.90 -19.40
N PRO A 549 61.09 3.00 -18.60
CA PRO A 549 62.23 3.16 -17.70
C PRO A 549 61.93 3.81 -16.33
N ASN A 550 62.42 3.13 -15.31
CA ASN A 550 63.37 3.55 -14.26
C ASN A 550 63.63 5.06 -13.99
N LEU A 551 63.62 5.45 -12.71
CA LEU A 551 64.72 6.14 -12.02
C LEU A 551 64.45 6.26 -10.49
N GLU A 552 65.26 5.51 -9.73
CA GLU A 552 65.77 5.77 -8.37
C GLU A 552 66.17 7.26 -8.17
N ALA A 553 66.36 7.87 -7.00
CA ALA A 553 66.33 7.58 -5.57
C ALA A 553 66.25 8.98 -4.90
N THR A 554 65.82 9.17 -3.66
CA THR A 554 66.69 9.17 -2.47
C THR A 554 65.88 9.73 -1.30
N THR A 555 66.01 9.13 -0.12
CA THR A 555 65.71 9.78 1.17
C THR A 555 66.89 10.66 1.59
N PRO A 556 66.65 11.70 2.40
CA PRO A 556 67.23 11.63 3.75
C PRO A 556 66.28 12.13 4.86
N PHE A 557 66.55 11.63 6.06
CA PHE A 557 66.08 12.10 7.37
C PHE A 557 66.78 13.42 7.77
N GLU A 558 66.07 14.27 8.52
CA GLU A 558 66.47 15.09 9.70
C GLU A 558 65.23 15.93 10.06
N ASP A 559 64.56 15.65 11.18
CA ASP A 559 64.69 16.28 12.51
C ASP A 559 64.42 17.79 12.50
N ASP A 560 63.29 18.20 13.10
CA ASP A 560 63.27 19.05 14.31
C ASP A 560 61.89 19.70 14.59
N ASP A 561 61.48 19.47 15.84
CA ASP A 561 60.86 20.39 16.78
C ASP A 561 59.46 21.04 16.64
N CYS A 562 58.73 20.81 17.74
CA CYS A 562 57.91 21.76 18.51
C CYS A 562 56.62 22.33 17.89
N ALA A 563 55.48 21.93 18.45
CA ALA A 563 54.78 22.76 19.44
C ALA A 563 53.53 22.04 20.00
N GLN A 564 53.52 21.85 21.31
CA GLN A 564 52.32 21.72 22.13
C GLN A 564 51.44 22.97 21.97
N LEU A 565 50.11 22.83 22.05
CA LEU A 565 49.31 23.69 22.92
C LEU A 565 47.93 23.07 23.22
N GLU A 566 47.56 23.26 24.48
CA GLU A 566 46.49 22.68 25.26
C GLU A 566 45.07 23.16 24.90
N GLN A 567 44.10 22.34 25.32
CA GLN A 567 42.80 22.64 25.96
C GLN A 567 42.04 23.92 25.58
N ILE A 568 40.78 23.74 25.14
CA ILE A 568 39.55 24.09 25.90
C ILE A 568 38.54 22.95 25.72
#